data_AF-A0A0F7N5E5-F1
#
_entry.id   AF-A0A0F7N5E5-F1
#
_cell.length_a   1.000
_cell.length_b   1.000
_cell.length_c   1.000
_cell.angle_alpha   90.00
_cell.angle_beta   90.00
_cell.angle_gamma   90.00
#
_symmetry.space_group_name_H-M   'P 1'
#
loop_
_entity.id
_entity.type
_entity.pdbx_description
1 polymer ?
#
loop_
_entity_poly.entity_id
_entity_poly.type
_entity_poly.pdbx_seq_one_letter_code
_entity_poly.pdbx_strand_id
1 'polypeptide(L)'
;MAGHRATPPRDHARALARRVRALREDRGWSRERLAKEAGIAVGTLGRLESEGSIQPGFFTVGAVAEALAVSLDDLFQAAQVTPGLWSAGYEGRDIDSFVAALVDSRVSVVADVRLTPISRKKGFSKTRLKEALAEAGIEYTHLRGLGNPKDNREPFWDGRVEVGRARFRSLLRSDEAQADLDRLAEHAQASRVAVLCFEKDESRCHRQVVLEAIGNRVSVPVNPLA
;
A
#
# COMPACT_ATOMS: atom_id res chain seq x y z
N MET A 1 -20.78 -4.23 -4.98
CA MET A 1 -19.79 -5.31 -5.11
C MET A 1 -18.62 -4.79 -5.93
N ALA A 2 -17.67 -4.12 -5.28
CA ALA A 2 -16.46 -3.64 -5.95
C ALA A 2 -15.51 -4.84 -6.07
N GLY A 3 -15.33 -5.33 -7.29
CA GLY A 3 -14.43 -6.45 -7.56
C GLY A 3 -13.02 -6.09 -7.11
N HIS A 4 -12.46 -6.94 -6.24
CA HIS A 4 -11.05 -6.97 -5.91
C HIS A 4 -10.27 -6.93 -7.24
N ARG A 5 -9.62 -5.81 -7.57
CA ARG A 5 -8.82 -5.74 -8.80
C ARG A 5 -7.63 -6.65 -8.61
N ALA A 6 -7.74 -7.88 -9.11
CA ALA A 6 -6.66 -8.84 -9.15
C ALA A 6 -5.42 -8.16 -9.77
N THR A 7 -4.27 -8.27 -9.11
CA THR A 7 -3.00 -7.77 -9.63
C THR A 7 -2.83 -8.28 -11.07
N PRO A 8 -2.43 -7.43 -12.03
CA PRO A 8 -2.26 -7.84 -13.42
C PRO A 8 -1.39 -9.11 -13.51
N PRO A 9 -1.73 -10.10 -14.37
CA PRO A 9 -0.99 -11.37 -14.50
C PRO A 9 0.53 -11.22 -14.75
N ARG A 10 0.97 -10.07 -15.28
CA ARG A 10 2.38 -9.74 -15.50
C ARG A 10 3.15 -9.40 -14.22
N ASP A 11 2.48 -8.80 -13.23
CA ASP A 11 3.09 -8.44 -11.95
C ASP A 11 3.30 -9.67 -11.08
N HIS A 12 2.33 -10.59 -11.08
CA HIS A 12 2.48 -11.90 -10.44
C HIS A 12 3.65 -12.69 -11.01
N ALA A 13 3.82 -12.73 -12.33
CA ALA A 13 4.93 -13.43 -12.97
C ALA A 13 6.29 -12.82 -12.60
N ARG A 14 6.43 -11.48 -12.60
CA ARG A 14 7.66 -10.82 -12.17
C ARG A 14 7.96 -11.05 -10.69
N ALA A 15 6.93 -11.02 -9.85
CA ALA A 15 7.08 -11.20 -8.42
C ALA A 15 7.48 -12.64 -8.09
N LEU A 16 6.87 -13.63 -8.74
CA LEU A 16 7.28 -15.04 -8.68
C LEU A 16 8.74 -15.23 -9.14
N ALA A 17 9.11 -14.63 -10.27
CA ALA A 17 10.47 -14.69 -10.82
C ALA A 17 11.52 -14.19 -9.82
N ARG A 18 11.26 -13.02 -9.19
CA ARG A 18 12.13 -12.47 -8.14
C ARG A 18 12.18 -13.36 -6.90
N ARG A 19 11.04 -13.91 -6.47
CA ARG A 19 10.99 -14.75 -5.27
C ARG A 19 11.76 -16.05 -5.46
N VAL A 20 11.59 -16.73 -6.58
CA VAL A 20 12.36 -17.95 -6.91
C VAL A 20 13.85 -17.65 -6.93
N ARG A 21 14.25 -16.54 -7.57
CA ARG A 21 15.66 -16.12 -7.60
C ARG A 21 16.21 -15.88 -6.19
N ALA A 22 15.51 -15.11 -5.36
CA ALA A 22 15.95 -14.80 -4.00
C ALA A 22 16.09 -16.07 -3.13
N LEU A 23 15.09 -16.96 -3.15
CA LEU A 23 15.14 -18.21 -2.37
C LEU A 23 16.28 -19.14 -2.79
N ARG A 24 16.60 -19.15 -4.08
CA ARG A 24 17.74 -19.88 -4.64
C ARG A 24 19.07 -19.27 -4.16
N GLU A 25 19.20 -17.95 -4.22
CA GLU A 25 20.41 -17.22 -3.82
C GLU A 25 20.67 -17.29 -2.32
N ASP A 26 19.63 -17.21 -1.47
CA ASP A 26 19.74 -17.39 -0.02
C ASP A 26 20.26 -18.78 0.38
N ARG A 27 20.02 -19.79 -0.46
CA ARG A 27 20.55 -21.16 -0.28
C ARG A 27 21.95 -21.33 -0.88
N GLY A 28 22.51 -20.30 -1.51
CA GLY A 28 23.77 -20.39 -2.26
C GLY A 28 23.71 -21.28 -3.50
N TRP A 29 22.52 -21.50 -4.06
CA TRP A 29 22.33 -22.42 -5.18
C TRP A 29 22.52 -21.71 -6.52
N SER A 30 23.20 -22.39 -7.46
CA SER A 30 23.22 -21.99 -8.86
C SER A 30 21.89 -22.34 -9.56
N ARG A 31 21.64 -21.76 -10.74
CA ARG A 31 20.47 -22.12 -11.55
C ARG A 31 20.49 -23.58 -11.96
N GLU A 32 21.67 -24.11 -12.29
CA GLU A 32 21.88 -25.51 -12.64
C GLU A 32 21.49 -26.42 -11.47
N ARG A 33 21.87 -26.03 -10.24
CA ARG A 33 21.50 -26.78 -9.04
C ARG A 33 19.99 -26.81 -8.83
N LEU A 34 19.32 -25.65 -8.83
CA LEU A 34 17.87 -25.61 -8.63
C LEU A 34 17.11 -26.33 -9.75
N ALA A 35 17.53 -26.15 -11.01
CA ALA A 35 16.91 -26.83 -12.14
C ALA A 35 17.02 -28.36 -12.02
N LYS A 36 18.18 -28.86 -11.55
CA LYS A 36 18.39 -30.27 -11.27
C LYS A 36 17.48 -30.79 -10.16
N GLU A 37 17.40 -30.08 -9.03
CA GLU A 37 16.53 -30.48 -7.91
C GLU A 37 15.04 -30.45 -8.29
N ALA A 38 14.63 -29.46 -9.09
CA ALA A 38 13.25 -29.34 -9.58
C ALA A 38 12.93 -30.26 -10.77
N GLY A 39 13.89 -31.02 -11.30
CA GLY A 39 13.67 -31.89 -12.47
C GLY A 39 13.28 -31.13 -13.75
N ILE A 40 13.75 -29.89 -13.92
CA ILE A 40 13.45 -29.05 -15.09
C ILE A 40 14.71 -28.65 -15.86
N ALA A 41 14.55 -28.26 -17.12
CA ALA A 41 15.66 -27.73 -17.91
C ALA A 41 16.18 -26.41 -17.32
N VAL A 42 17.50 -26.23 -17.28
CA VAL A 42 18.14 -24.99 -16.79
C VAL A 42 17.64 -23.75 -17.54
N GLY A 43 17.41 -23.87 -18.85
CA GLY A 43 16.80 -22.80 -19.66
C GLY A 43 15.34 -22.50 -19.30
N THR A 44 14.59 -23.46 -18.77
CA THR A 44 13.24 -23.22 -18.24
C THR A 44 13.29 -22.42 -16.95
N LEU A 45 14.21 -22.76 -16.03
CA LEU A 45 14.44 -21.96 -14.83
C LEU A 45 14.94 -20.55 -15.16
N GLY A 46 15.88 -20.43 -16.10
CA GLY A 46 16.38 -19.12 -16.54
C GLY A 46 15.27 -18.22 -17.10
N ARG A 47 14.32 -18.79 -17.87
CA ARG A 47 13.14 -18.07 -18.37
C ARG A 47 12.16 -17.71 -17.25
N LEU A 48 11.94 -18.61 -16.29
CA LEU A 48 11.10 -18.36 -15.12
C LEU A 48 11.64 -17.21 -14.27
N GLU A 49 12.96 -17.15 -14.05
CA GLU A 49 13.60 -16.07 -13.29
C GLU A 49 13.79 -14.77 -14.08
N SER A 50 13.53 -14.76 -15.38
CA SER A 50 13.67 -13.55 -16.22
C SER A 50 12.41 -12.70 -16.10
N GLU A 51 12.57 -11.42 -15.75
CA GLU A 51 11.45 -10.50 -15.56
C GLU A 51 10.74 -10.19 -16.89
N GLY A 52 9.83 -11.07 -17.32
CA GLY A 52 8.79 -10.73 -18.32
C GLY A 52 8.68 -11.60 -19.56
N SER A 53 9.15 -12.86 -19.60
CA SER A 53 9.08 -13.62 -20.85
C SER A 53 8.12 -14.81 -20.89
N ILE A 54 7.69 -15.45 -19.79
CA ILE A 54 6.77 -16.62 -19.88
C ILE A 54 5.86 -16.72 -18.64
N GLN A 55 4.58 -17.06 -18.84
CA GLN A 55 3.71 -17.59 -17.78
C GLN A 55 4.12 -19.05 -17.51
N PRO A 56 4.83 -19.36 -16.41
CA PRO A 56 5.25 -20.72 -16.15
C PRO A 56 4.02 -21.63 -15.99
N GLY A 57 4.10 -22.85 -16.52
CA GLY A 57 3.04 -23.84 -16.30
C GLY A 57 2.93 -24.20 -14.81
N PHE A 58 1.72 -24.50 -14.36
CA PHE A 58 1.44 -24.83 -12.95
C PHE A 58 2.40 -25.89 -12.38
N PHE A 59 2.64 -26.98 -13.11
CA PHE A 59 3.57 -28.04 -12.69
C PHE A 59 5.03 -27.58 -12.59
N THR A 60 5.46 -26.61 -13.40
CA THR A 60 6.81 -26.04 -13.30
C THR A 60 6.96 -25.23 -12.01
N VAL A 61 5.96 -24.43 -11.66
CA VAL A 61 5.96 -23.67 -10.39
C VAL A 61 5.92 -24.63 -9.21
N GLY A 62 5.09 -25.67 -9.26
CA GLY A 62 5.01 -26.73 -8.24
C GLY A 62 6.35 -27.43 -8.00
N ALA A 63 7.02 -27.87 -9.07
CA ALA A 63 8.30 -28.55 -8.97
C ALA A 63 9.41 -27.66 -8.38
N VAL A 64 9.40 -26.36 -8.70
CA VAL A 64 10.33 -25.40 -8.12
C VAL A 64 10.02 -25.15 -6.63
N ALA A 65 8.74 -25.07 -6.25
CA ALA A 65 8.32 -24.93 -4.85
C ALA A 65 8.79 -26.11 -4.00
N GLU A 66 8.55 -27.32 -4.51
CA GLU A 66 8.96 -28.58 -3.89
C GLU A 66 10.49 -28.64 -3.72
N ALA A 67 11.25 -28.34 -4.79
CA ALA A 67 12.71 -28.33 -4.74
C ALA A 67 13.28 -27.30 -3.76
N LEU A 68 12.61 -26.17 -3.58
CA LEU A 68 12.98 -25.14 -2.61
C LEU A 68 12.46 -25.44 -1.19
N ALA A 69 11.66 -26.49 -1.01
CA ALA A 69 10.97 -26.82 0.24
C ALA A 69 10.14 -25.65 0.80
N VAL A 70 9.39 -24.99 -0.08
CA VAL A 70 8.45 -23.91 0.27
C VAL A 70 7.07 -24.22 -0.27
N SER A 71 6.01 -23.72 0.37
CA SER A 71 4.66 -23.89 -0.18
C SER A 71 4.47 -23.05 -1.46
N LEU A 72 3.51 -23.44 -2.30
CA LEU A 72 3.08 -22.59 -3.41
C LEU A 72 2.63 -21.23 -2.88
N ASP A 73 1.87 -21.21 -1.78
CA ASP A 73 1.47 -19.98 -1.12
C ASP A 73 2.68 -19.11 -0.75
N ASP A 74 3.76 -19.66 -0.20
CA ASP A 74 4.98 -18.88 0.14
C ASP A 74 5.69 -18.30 -1.10
N LEU A 75 5.70 -19.03 -2.22
CA LEU A 75 6.21 -18.53 -3.50
C LEU A 75 5.38 -17.35 -4.02
N PHE A 76 4.07 -17.37 -3.78
CA PHE A 76 3.16 -16.30 -4.15
C PHE A 76 3.09 -15.16 -3.12
N GLN A 77 3.26 -15.42 -1.82
CA GLN A 77 3.08 -14.47 -0.72
C GLN A 77 4.27 -13.54 -0.54
N ALA A 78 5.51 -14.01 -0.72
CA ALA A 78 6.68 -13.13 -0.72
C ALA A 78 6.81 -12.28 -2.01
N ALA A 79 5.98 -12.60 -3.00
CA ALA A 79 5.70 -11.80 -4.18
C ALA A 79 4.59 -10.76 -3.92
N GLN A 80 3.79 -10.95 -2.86
CA GLN A 80 2.71 -10.04 -2.48
C GLN A 80 3.25 -8.88 -1.65
N VAL A 81 2.78 -7.70 -2.04
CA VAL A 81 2.97 -6.47 -1.29
C VAL A 81 2.17 -6.62 0.00
N THR A 82 2.84 -6.69 1.17
CA THR A 82 2.11 -6.75 2.46
C THR A 82 1.15 -5.56 2.55
N PRO A 83 -0.16 -5.80 2.67
CA PRO A 83 -1.16 -4.75 2.84
C PRO A 83 -0.89 -3.94 4.10
N GLY A 84 -1.39 -2.72 4.13
CA GLY A 84 -1.30 -1.87 5.31
C GLY A 84 -1.47 -0.40 5.02
N LEU A 85 -1.19 0.40 6.05
CA LEU A 85 -1.35 1.84 6.01
C LEU A 85 0.01 2.53 5.98
N TRP A 86 0.06 3.62 5.22
CA TRP A 86 1.16 4.58 5.20
C TRP A 86 0.64 5.92 5.69
N SER A 87 1.24 6.45 6.75
CA SER A 87 0.96 7.78 7.25
C SER A 87 1.58 8.82 6.30
N ALA A 88 0.75 9.55 5.54
CA ALA A 88 1.21 10.42 4.46
C ALA A 88 0.83 11.89 4.68
N GLY A 89 1.82 12.70 5.04
CA GLY A 89 1.73 14.16 5.15
C GLY A 89 2.51 14.85 4.05
N TYR A 90 1.88 15.77 3.32
CA TYR A 90 2.52 16.46 2.19
C TYR A 90 3.10 17.83 2.53
N GLU A 91 3.00 18.28 3.78
CA GLU A 91 3.73 19.47 4.24
C GLU A 91 5.25 19.29 3.97
N GLY A 92 5.89 20.35 3.50
CA GLY A 92 7.30 20.30 3.08
C GLY A 92 7.61 19.62 1.73
N ARG A 93 6.75 18.74 1.19
CA ARG A 93 6.96 18.02 -0.10
C ARG A 93 6.32 18.64 -1.34
N ASP A 94 7.03 18.81 -2.44
CA ASP A 94 6.38 19.05 -3.75
C ASP A 94 5.68 17.79 -4.26
N ILE A 95 4.92 17.91 -5.35
CA ILE A 95 4.09 16.82 -5.87
C ILE A 95 4.94 15.66 -6.41
N ASP A 96 6.07 15.95 -7.06
CA ASP A 96 6.89 14.93 -7.71
C ASP A 96 7.62 14.08 -6.66
N SER A 97 8.23 14.72 -5.65
CA SER A 97 8.85 14.02 -4.52
C SER A 97 7.83 13.24 -3.68
N PHE A 98 6.60 13.73 -3.56
CA PHE A 98 5.53 13.01 -2.88
C PHE A 98 5.10 11.76 -3.64
N VAL A 99 4.88 11.87 -4.95
CA VAL A 99 4.53 10.70 -5.80
C VAL A 99 5.67 9.69 -5.84
N ALA A 100 6.92 10.13 -5.95
CA ALA A 100 8.09 9.25 -5.88
C ALA A 100 8.11 8.42 -4.59
N ALA A 101 7.90 9.05 -3.42
CA ALA A 101 7.86 8.36 -2.14
C ALA A 101 6.72 7.31 -2.05
N LEU A 102 5.57 7.59 -2.65
CA LEU A 102 4.46 6.63 -2.75
C LEU A 102 4.83 5.42 -3.61
N VAL A 103 5.46 5.66 -4.77
CA VAL A 103 5.91 4.60 -5.68
C VAL A 103 6.99 3.73 -5.02
N ASP A 104 7.98 4.34 -4.36
CA ASP A 104 9.04 3.63 -3.64
C ASP A 104 8.46 2.76 -2.51
N SER A 105 7.43 3.27 -1.85
CA SER A 105 6.67 2.53 -0.83
C SER A 105 5.69 1.50 -1.40
N ARG A 106 5.56 1.43 -2.73
CA ARG A 106 4.62 0.59 -3.48
C ARG A 106 3.17 0.79 -3.02
N VAL A 107 2.82 2.02 -2.69
CA VAL A 107 1.44 2.42 -2.40
C VAL A 107 0.63 2.33 -3.68
N SER A 108 -0.50 1.64 -3.63
CA SER A 108 -1.41 1.50 -4.77
C SER A 108 -2.69 2.35 -4.62
N VAL A 109 -2.99 2.82 -3.40
CA VAL A 109 -4.16 3.65 -3.11
C VAL A 109 -3.76 4.83 -2.23
N VAL A 110 -4.20 6.04 -2.58
CA VAL A 110 -4.19 7.21 -1.69
C VAL A 110 -5.61 7.47 -1.19
N ALA A 111 -5.79 7.33 0.12
CA ALA A 111 -7.00 7.71 0.83
C ALA A 111 -6.86 9.15 1.35
N ASP A 112 -7.48 10.09 0.64
CA ASP A 112 -7.52 11.49 1.05
C ASP A 112 -8.53 11.68 2.19
N VAL A 113 -8.03 11.97 3.39
CA VAL A 113 -8.84 12.20 4.60
C VAL A 113 -8.98 13.69 4.90
N ARG A 114 -8.87 14.57 3.90
CA ARG A 114 -9.18 16.00 4.05
C ARG A 114 -10.67 16.21 3.91
N LEU A 115 -11.29 16.96 4.82
CA LEU A 115 -12.71 17.32 4.70
C LEU A 115 -13.00 18.06 3.38
N THR A 116 -12.09 18.96 3.00
CA THR A 116 -12.12 19.66 1.72
C THR A 116 -10.72 19.56 1.09
N PRO A 117 -10.55 18.79 0.00
CA PRO A 117 -9.25 18.53 -0.62
C PRO A 117 -8.80 19.69 -1.52
N ILE A 118 -8.78 20.88 -0.95
CA ILE A 118 -8.20 22.09 -1.54
C ILE A 118 -6.81 22.31 -0.92
N SER A 119 -5.86 22.77 -1.73
CA SER A 119 -4.52 23.10 -1.25
C SER A 119 -3.96 24.28 -2.02
N ARG A 120 -3.25 25.15 -1.31
CA ARG A 120 -2.44 26.23 -1.91
C ARG A 120 -1.12 25.69 -2.46
N LYS A 121 -0.71 24.50 -2.03
CA LYS A 121 0.51 23.85 -2.52
C LYS A 121 0.28 23.31 -3.92
N LYS A 122 1.13 23.71 -4.87
CA LYS A 122 1.05 23.28 -6.27
C LYS A 122 1.01 21.75 -6.34
N GLY A 123 0.08 21.22 -7.15
CA GLY A 123 -0.12 19.78 -7.34
C GLY A 123 -1.04 19.09 -6.32
N PHE A 124 -1.34 19.69 -5.16
CA PHE A 124 -2.12 19.03 -4.10
C PHE A 124 -3.60 19.40 -4.04
N SER A 125 -4.15 20.09 -5.06
CA SER A 125 -5.61 20.18 -5.22
C SER A 125 -6.15 18.81 -5.65
N LYS A 126 -7.40 18.47 -5.28
CA LYS A 126 -8.05 17.19 -5.62
C LYS A 126 -7.80 16.75 -7.05
N THR A 127 -8.08 17.63 -8.02
CA THR A 127 -7.94 17.33 -9.45
C THR A 127 -6.51 17.01 -9.83
N ARG A 128 -5.56 17.92 -9.51
CA ARG A 128 -4.15 17.76 -9.90
C ARG A 128 -3.49 16.57 -9.20
N LEU A 129 -3.82 16.35 -7.93
CA LEU A 129 -3.31 15.21 -7.18
C LEU A 129 -3.82 13.91 -7.79
N LYS A 130 -5.13 13.83 -8.11
CA LYS A 130 -5.71 12.65 -8.76
C LYS A 130 -5.05 12.38 -10.12
N GLU A 131 -4.78 13.41 -10.92
CA GLU A 131 -4.08 13.29 -12.21
C GLU A 131 -2.66 12.74 -12.03
N ALA A 132 -1.84 13.35 -11.17
CA ALA A 132 -0.47 12.91 -10.91
C ALA A 132 -0.40 11.48 -10.36
N LEU A 133 -1.34 11.09 -9.48
CA LEU A 133 -1.42 9.72 -8.97
C LEU A 133 -1.82 8.73 -10.07
N ALA A 134 -2.77 9.11 -10.94
CA ALA A 134 -3.20 8.25 -12.04
C ALA A 134 -2.07 7.99 -13.05
N GLU A 135 -1.23 8.98 -13.34
CA GLU A 135 -0.03 8.83 -14.17
C GLU A 135 0.97 7.84 -13.56
N ALA A 136 1.05 7.77 -12.24
CA ALA A 136 1.85 6.81 -11.49
C ALA A 136 1.16 5.45 -11.26
N GLY A 137 -0.06 5.25 -11.77
CA GLY A 137 -0.83 4.02 -11.56
C GLY A 137 -1.41 3.85 -10.14
N ILE A 138 -1.51 4.94 -9.38
CA ILE A 138 -2.00 4.96 -8.00
C ILE A 138 -3.47 5.41 -7.99
N GLU A 139 -4.33 4.63 -7.35
CA GLU A 139 -5.75 4.97 -7.18
C GLU A 139 -5.93 6.10 -6.16
N TYR A 140 -6.86 7.01 -6.43
CA TYR A 140 -7.24 8.07 -5.51
C TYR A 140 -8.68 7.87 -5.03
N THR A 141 -8.87 7.82 -3.72
CA THR A 141 -10.18 7.81 -3.07
C THR A 141 -10.27 8.96 -2.07
N HIS A 142 -11.44 9.63 -2.03
CA HIS A 142 -11.69 10.72 -1.09
C HIS A 142 -12.67 10.23 -0.03
N LEU A 143 -12.19 10.15 1.21
CA LEU A 143 -12.94 9.70 2.38
C LEU A 143 -13.31 10.91 3.23
N ARG A 144 -14.35 11.62 2.78
CA ARG A 144 -14.76 12.90 3.34
C ARG A 144 -15.18 12.78 4.80
N GLY A 145 -15.80 11.67 5.20
CA GLY A 145 -16.23 11.39 6.58
C GLY A 145 -15.06 11.33 7.56
N LEU A 146 -13.84 11.13 7.07
CA LEU A 146 -12.60 11.11 7.87
C LEU A 146 -11.89 12.47 7.91
N GLY A 147 -12.58 13.54 7.48
CA GLY A 147 -12.04 14.89 7.41
C GLY A 147 -12.20 15.72 8.67
N ASN A 148 -11.11 16.33 9.16
CA ASN A 148 -11.18 17.27 10.28
C ASN A 148 -11.86 18.61 9.91
N PRO A 149 -12.99 18.98 10.53
CA PRO A 149 -13.67 20.24 10.27
C PRO A 149 -12.88 21.45 10.78
N LYS A 150 -13.19 22.63 10.21
CA LYS A 150 -12.44 23.86 10.47
C LYS A 150 -12.44 24.25 11.94
N ASP A 151 -13.57 24.07 12.60
CA ASP A 151 -13.80 24.39 14.02
C ASP A 151 -13.12 23.42 15.00
N ASN A 152 -12.47 22.36 14.50
CA ASN A 152 -11.64 21.45 15.29
C ASN A 152 -10.15 21.51 14.88
N ARG A 153 -9.71 22.53 14.14
CA ARG A 153 -8.29 22.67 13.75
C ARG A 153 -7.45 23.39 14.79
N GLU A 154 -8.02 24.40 15.46
CA GLU A 154 -7.31 25.23 16.44
C GLU A 154 -6.58 24.42 17.53
N PRO A 155 -7.20 23.38 18.16
CA PRO A 155 -6.51 22.63 19.23
C PRO A 155 -5.24 21.89 18.76
N PHE A 156 -5.11 21.59 17.47
CA PHE A 156 -3.92 20.94 16.92
C PHE A 156 -2.74 21.92 16.73
N TRP A 157 -3.01 23.22 16.68
CA TRP A 157 -2.01 24.26 16.44
C TRP A 157 -1.54 24.95 17.71
N ASP A 158 -2.40 25.09 18.71
CA ASP A 158 -2.09 25.77 19.98
C ASP A 158 -1.61 24.83 21.11
N GLY A 159 -1.43 23.54 20.80
CA GLY A 159 -0.89 22.54 21.71
C GLY A 159 -1.94 21.74 22.49
N ARG A 160 -3.24 22.05 22.38
CA ARG A 160 -4.33 21.28 22.99
C ARG A 160 -4.70 20.03 22.16
N VAL A 161 -3.71 19.28 21.71
CA VAL A 161 -3.86 18.20 20.72
C VAL A 161 -4.88 17.16 21.17
N GLU A 162 -4.85 16.75 22.44
CA GLU A 162 -5.80 15.75 22.96
C GLU A 162 -7.25 16.24 22.96
N VAL A 163 -7.49 17.54 23.11
CA VAL A 163 -8.84 18.12 22.96
C VAL A 163 -9.31 17.97 21.51
N GLY A 164 -8.44 18.28 20.56
CA GLY A 164 -8.72 18.11 19.13
C GLY A 164 -8.99 16.64 18.75
N ARG A 165 -8.19 15.72 19.31
CA ARG A 165 -8.36 14.27 19.10
C ARG A 165 -9.66 13.76 19.72
N ALA A 166 -9.97 14.13 20.94
CA ALA A 166 -11.21 13.72 21.61
C ALA A 166 -12.45 14.19 20.83
N ARG A 167 -12.46 15.44 20.38
CA ARG A 167 -13.53 15.95 19.52
C ARG A 167 -13.61 15.20 18.19
N PHE A 168 -12.46 14.94 17.55
CA PHE A 168 -12.46 14.20 16.29
C PHE A 168 -12.94 12.75 16.44
N ARG A 169 -12.59 12.06 17.54
CA ARG A 169 -13.13 10.72 17.87
C ARG A 169 -14.66 10.72 17.96
N SER A 170 -15.26 11.79 18.51
CA SER A 170 -16.73 11.94 18.52
C SER A 170 -17.31 12.12 17.13
N LEU A 171 -16.64 12.88 16.24
CA LEU A 171 -17.06 13.06 14.85
C LEU A 171 -17.02 11.75 14.04
N LEU A 172 -16.06 10.87 14.35
CA LEU A 172 -15.98 9.56 13.69
C LEU A 172 -17.17 8.64 13.98
N ARG A 173 -18.06 8.97 14.92
CA ARG A 173 -19.26 8.17 15.23
C ARG A 173 -20.41 8.35 14.24
N SER A 174 -20.32 9.30 13.32
CA SER A 174 -21.37 9.50 12.30
C SER A 174 -21.40 8.35 11.29
N ASP A 175 -22.57 8.09 10.69
CA ASP A 175 -22.72 7.03 9.68
C ASP A 175 -21.78 7.23 8.48
N GLU A 176 -21.60 8.47 8.01
CA GLU A 176 -20.65 8.82 6.93
C GLU A 176 -19.21 8.41 7.31
N ALA A 177 -18.79 8.72 8.53
CA ALA A 177 -17.44 8.39 8.99
C ALA A 177 -17.27 6.88 9.24
N GLN A 178 -18.27 6.20 9.78
CA GLN A 178 -18.22 4.76 9.99
C GLN A 178 -18.08 4.01 8.66
N ALA A 179 -18.86 4.40 7.64
CA ALA A 179 -18.78 3.83 6.30
C ALA A 179 -17.43 4.10 5.62
N ASP A 180 -16.88 5.31 5.74
CA ASP A 180 -15.56 5.62 5.19
C ASP A 180 -14.42 4.88 5.94
N LEU A 181 -14.55 4.66 7.24
CA LEU A 181 -13.62 3.80 8.00
C LEU A 181 -13.69 2.34 7.51
N ASP A 182 -14.88 1.82 7.14
CA ASP A 182 -15.01 0.46 6.62
C ASP A 182 -14.33 0.34 5.26
N ARG A 183 -14.57 1.31 4.37
CA ARG A 183 -13.89 1.38 3.07
C ARG A 183 -12.37 1.46 3.22
N LEU A 184 -11.88 2.27 4.17
CA LEU A 184 -10.44 2.36 4.43
C LEU A 184 -9.87 1.03 4.95
N ALA A 185 -10.59 0.35 5.84
CA ALA A 185 -10.19 -0.95 6.36
C ALA A 185 -10.12 -2.02 5.25
N GLU A 186 -11.12 -2.07 4.37
CA GLU A 186 -11.12 -2.95 3.20
C GLU A 186 -9.90 -2.71 2.30
N HIS A 187 -9.62 -1.44 1.98
CA HIS A 187 -8.43 -1.09 1.18
C HIS A 187 -7.13 -1.48 1.88
N ALA A 188 -7.03 -1.27 3.19
CA ALA A 188 -5.83 -1.54 3.99
C ALA A 188 -5.53 -3.04 4.13
N GLN A 189 -6.55 -3.88 4.12
CA GLN A 189 -6.40 -5.34 4.10
C GLN A 189 -6.05 -5.88 2.72
N ALA A 190 -6.46 -5.20 1.65
CA ALA A 190 -6.24 -5.64 0.27
C ALA A 190 -4.93 -5.12 -0.33
N SER A 191 -4.42 -3.98 0.16
CA SER A 191 -3.38 -3.22 -0.54
C SER A 191 -2.60 -2.28 0.39
N ARG A 192 -1.59 -1.60 -0.16
CA ARG A 192 -0.90 -0.51 0.55
C ARG A 192 -1.60 0.80 0.31
N VAL A 193 -2.06 1.41 1.40
CA VAL A 193 -2.87 2.63 1.36
C VAL A 193 -2.14 3.77 2.05
N ALA A 194 -1.88 4.86 1.35
CA ALA A 194 -1.43 6.09 1.98
C ALA A 194 -2.63 6.89 2.49
N VAL A 195 -2.69 7.11 3.80
CA VAL A 195 -3.68 7.97 4.45
C VAL A 195 -3.17 9.41 4.40
N LEU A 196 -3.76 10.21 3.52
CA LEU A 196 -3.26 11.52 3.15
C LEU A 196 -3.91 12.64 3.97
N CYS A 197 -3.09 13.49 4.59
CA CYS A 197 -3.50 14.81 5.06
C CYS A 197 -2.41 15.87 4.80
N PHE A 198 -2.63 17.12 5.22
CA PHE A 198 -1.63 18.18 5.05
C PHE A 198 -0.41 17.99 5.96
N GLU A 199 -0.64 17.87 7.26
CA GLU A 199 0.38 17.87 8.32
C GLU A 199 1.42 16.75 8.12
N LYS A 200 2.70 17.09 8.27
CA LYS A 200 3.80 16.12 8.17
C LYS A 200 3.75 15.14 9.33
N ASP A 201 3.63 15.67 10.54
CA ASP A 201 3.63 14.90 11.79
C ASP A 201 2.22 14.41 12.14
N GLU A 202 1.93 13.09 11.98
CA GLU A 202 0.59 12.56 12.32
C GLU A 202 0.18 12.82 13.76
N SER A 203 1.14 12.96 14.68
CA SER A 203 0.84 13.20 16.09
C SER A 203 0.21 14.57 16.32
N ARG A 204 0.36 15.48 15.36
CA ARG A 204 -0.16 16.84 15.43
C ARG A 204 -1.39 17.04 14.57
N CYS A 205 -2.04 15.98 14.09
CA CYS A 205 -3.27 16.09 13.31
C CYS A 205 -4.28 14.98 13.59
N HIS A 206 -5.40 15.05 12.88
CA HIS A 206 -6.47 14.06 12.97
C HIS A 206 -6.10 12.70 12.37
N ARG A 207 -5.05 12.65 11.52
CA ARG A 207 -4.61 11.41 10.86
C ARG A 207 -4.28 10.32 11.87
N GLN A 208 -3.63 10.64 13.00
CA GLN A 208 -3.37 9.66 14.05
C GLN A 208 -4.66 8.99 14.55
N VAL A 209 -5.73 9.76 14.76
CA VAL A 209 -7.01 9.21 15.23
C VAL A 209 -7.64 8.28 14.17
N VAL A 210 -7.50 8.61 12.89
CA VAL A 210 -7.95 7.72 11.80
C VAL A 210 -7.16 6.41 11.81
N LEU A 211 -5.82 6.49 11.90
CA LEU A 211 -4.95 5.31 11.93
C LEU A 211 -5.26 4.40 13.14
N GLU A 212 -5.45 4.99 14.34
CA GLU A 212 -5.88 4.28 15.54
C GLU A 212 -7.25 3.60 15.36
N ALA A 213 -8.21 4.31 14.75
CA ALA A 213 -9.54 3.77 14.50
C ALA A 213 -9.51 2.55 13.57
N ILE A 214 -8.65 2.55 12.55
CA ILE A 214 -8.46 1.39 11.67
C ILE A 214 -7.74 0.25 12.39
N GLY A 215 -6.73 0.53 13.22
CA GLY A 215 -6.05 -0.50 14.02
C GLY A 215 -6.99 -1.24 14.98
N ASN A 216 -8.08 -0.61 15.43
CA ASN A 216 -9.13 -1.24 16.23
C ASN A 216 -10.11 -2.08 15.40
N ARG A 217 -10.14 -1.93 14.08
CA ARG A 217 -11.02 -2.69 13.17
C ARG A 217 -10.29 -3.87 12.52
N VAL A 218 -9.04 -3.66 12.09
CA VAL A 218 -8.25 -4.63 11.33
C VAL A 218 -6.79 -4.59 11.77
N SER A 219 -6.17 -5.76 11.87
CA SER A 219 -4.75 -5.87 12.19
C SER A 219 -3.90 -5.74 10.94
N VAL A 220 -3.42 -4.53 10.66
CA VAL A 220 -2.51 -4.23 9.54
C VAL A 220 -1.36 -3.34 10.01
N PRO A 221 -0.16 -3.44 9.40
CA PRO A 221 0.95 -2.57 9.76
C PRO A 221 0.65 -1.11 9.38
N VAL A 222 1.11 -0.18 10.21
CA VAL A 222 1.09 1.26 9.95
C VAL A 222 2.53 1.74 9.85
N ASN A 223 2.90 2.29 8.70
CA ASN A 223 4.26 2.71 8.40
C ASN A 223 4.30 4.22 8.12
N PRO A 224 5.39 4.94 8.43
CA PRO A 224 5.59 6.30 7.94
C PRO A 224 5.86 6.29 6.43
N LEU A 225 5.44 7.35 5.73
CA LEU A 225 5.90 7.59 4.36
C LEU A 225 7.26 8.29 4.38
N ALA A 226 8.27 7.64 3.78
CA ALA A 226 9.65 8.12 3.67
C ALA A 226 9.74 9.50 3.01
#